data_AF-A0A1X6NRE0-F1
#
_entry.id   AF-A0A1X6NRE0-F1
#
_cell.length_a   1.000
_cell.length_b   1.000
_cell.length_c   1.000
_cell.angle_alpha   90.00
_cell.angle_beta   90.00
_cell.angle_gamma   90.00
#
_symmetry.space_group_name_H-M   'P 1'
#
loop_
_entity.id
_entity.type
_entity.pdbx_description
1 polymer ?
#
loop_
_entity_poly.entity_id
_entity_poly.type
_entity_poly.pdbx_seq_one_letter_code
_entity_poly.pdbx_strand_id
1 'polypeptide(L)'
;MAVDAIRAAKAHVAPHGKNTKRFEQAADIFNKHRQAVDFQINSKALSDRWSTLKKAFAVKNAADESATGTEPSWTPTEMVLIDAVPEAQAHADLEKASRDEVTKKEERLVAQGEAIRRMAMERRGGLMRGPVAAPGGSRTTRHRKRAFVDDEDNVVGILERSEKRQAAQAERQMQLAERRLDYERKMYEDEAARRDRAEEAQREERKAQQELLVVLARKLG
;
A
#
# COMPACT_ATOMS: atom_id res chain seq x y z
N MET A 1 -15.60 8.88 3.03
CA MET A 1 -16.58 7.97 3.69
C MET A 1 -16.28 6.49 3.49
N ALA A 2 -16.42 5.94 2.28
CA ALA A 2 -16.15 4.51 2.06
C ALA A 2 -14.68 4.14 2.32
N VAL A 3 -13.75 4.97 1.83
CA VAL A 3 -12.31 4.80 2.07
C VAL A 3 -11.97 4.92 3.55
N ASP A 4 -12.60 5.85 4.26
CA ASP A 4 -12.37 6.05 5.70
C ASP A 4 -12.83 4.84 6.52
N ALA A 5 -13.98 4.26 6.19
CA ALA A 5 -14.47 3.03 6.82
C ALA A 5 -13.55 1.84 6.54
N ILE A 6 -13.04 1.71 5.31
CA ILE A 6 -12.06 0.69 4.91
C ILE A 6 -10.76 0.85 5.70
N ARG A 7 -10.26 2.09 5.84
CA ARG A 7 -9.04 2.41 6.60
C ARG A 7 -9.22 2.14 8.10
N ALA A 8 -10.36 2.55 8.67
CA ALA A 8 -10.70 2.31 10.07
C ALA A 8 -10.78 0.82 10.41
N ALA A 9 -11.33 0.01 9.50
CA ALA A 9 -11.37 -1.44 9.63
C ALA A 9 -10.04 -2.13 9.28
N LYS A 10 -9.04 -1.40 8.76
CA LYS A 10 -7.80 -1.95 8.20
C LYS A 10 -8.05 -3.02 7.13
N ALA A 11 -9.08 -2.82 6.31
CA ALA A 11 -9.45 -3.76 5.26
C ALA A 11 -8.53 -3.69 4.03
N HIS A 12 -7.90 -2.54 3.79
CA HIS A 12 -6.92 -2.36 2.72
C HIS A 12 -5.58 -3.07 2.98
N VAL A 13 -5.27 -3.37 4.24
CA VAL A 13 -4.09 -4.12 4.72
C VAL A 13 -4.49 -5.42 5.41
N ALA A 14 -5.61 -6.02 4.98
CA ALA A 14 -6.08 -7.26 5.55
C ALA A 14 -5.12 -8.41 5.22
N PRO A 15 -4.72 -9.24 6.20
CA PRO A 15 -3.96 -10.45 5.93
C PRO A 15 -4.71 -11.38 4.99
N HIS A 16 -3.97 -12.18 4.23
CA HIS A 16 -4.51 -13.20 3.34
C HIS A 16 -5.51 -14.10 4.08
N GLY A 17 -6.67 -14.34 3.46
CA GLY A 17 -7.78 -15.10 4.05
C GLY A 17 -8.62 -14.36 5.11
N LYS A 18 -8.22 -13.17 5.58
CA LYS A 18 -9.01 -12.33 6.51
C LYS A 18 -9.73 -11.17 5.83
N ASN A 19 -9.59 -11.06 4.52
CA ASN A 19 -10.08 -9.95 3.74
C ASN A 19 -11.60 -9.74 3.89
N THR A 20 -12.38 -10.81 3.76
CA THR A 20 -13.84 -10.78 3.90
C THR A 20 -14.27 -10.21 5.26
N LYS A 21 -13.68 -10.70 6.36
CA LYS A 21 -13.99 -10.24 7.72
C LYS A 21 -13.68 -8.76 7.93
N ARG A 22 -12.59 -8.26 7.34
CA ARG A 22 -12.20 -6.86 7.46
C ARG A 22 -13.13 -5.95 6.65
N PHE A 23 -13.56 -6.38 5.47
CA PHE A 23 -14.55 -5.63 4.68
C PHE A 23 -15.97 -5.71 5.26
N GLU A 24 -16.32 -6.78 5.98
CA GLU A 24 -17.54 -6.82 6.81
C GLU A 24 -17.49 -5.77 7.92
N GLN A 25 -16.38 -5.69 8.66
CA GLN A 25 -16.18 -4.64 9.66
C GLN A 25 -16.24 -3.23 9.05
N ALA A 26 -15.66 -3.03 7.86
CA ALA A 26 -15.75 -1.77 7.15
C ALA A 26 -17.20 -1.43 6.76
N ALA A 27 -17.99 -2.42 6.33
CA ALA A 27 -19.39 -2.25 6.02
C ALA A 27 -20.19 -1.85 7.26
N ASP A 28 -19.94 -2.48 8.41
CA ASP A 28 -20.59 -2.12 9.67
C ASP A 28 -20.26 -0.68 10.09
N ILE A 29 -19.00 -0.26 9.96
CA ILE A 29 -18.58 1.13 10.25
C ILE A 29 -19.28 2.10 9.30
N PHE A 30 -19.32 1.78 8.00
CA PHE A 30 -19.95 2.62 6.99
C PHE A 30 -21.46 2.77 7.22
N ASN A 31 -22.15 1.66 7.52
CA ASN A 31 -23.61 1.65 7.70
C ASN A 31 -24.06 2.32 9.00
N LYS A 32 -23.19 2.42 10.01
CA LYS A 32 -23.46 3.18 11.24
C LYS A 32 -23.47 4.70 11.01
N HIS A 33 -23.01 5.17 9.85
CA HIS A 33 -22.95 6.60 9.57
C HIS A 33 -24.34 7.17 9.23
N ARG A 34 -24.67 8.36 9.76
CA ARG A 34 -25.98 9.06 9.61
C ARG A 34 -26.41 9.35 8.16
N GLN A 35 -25.56 9.07 7.17
CA GLN A 35 -25.85 9.27 5.74
C GLN A 35 -26.13 7.96 5.00
N ALA A 36 -25.99 6.79 5.64
CA ALA A 36 -26.28 5.47 5.07
C ALA A 36 -27.71 4.99 5.39
N VAL A 37 -28.63 5.92 5.68
CA VAL A 37 -29.96 5.64 6.26
C VAL A 37 -30.87 4.90 5.27
N ASP A 38 -30.65 5.08 3.96
CA ASP A 38 -31.56 4.56 2.94
C ASP A 38 -31.06 3.28 2.26
N PHE A 39 -29.74 2.98 2.34
CA PHE A 39 -29.14 1.82 1.66
C PHE A 39 -28.02 1.20 2.49
N GLN A 40 -28.23 -0.04 2.93
CA GLN A 40 -27.20 -0.83 3.58
C GLN A 40 -26.17 -1.30 2.56
N ILE A 41 -24.92 -0.92 2.75
CA ILE A 41 -23.80 -1.37 1.91
C ILE A 41 -23.24 -2.67 2.48
N ASN A 42 -23.02 -3.66 1.62
CA ASN A 42 -22.38 -4.92 1.99
C ASN A 42 -20.85 -4.88 1.78
N SER A 43 -20.16 -5.85 2.37
CA SER A 43 -18.69 -5.97 2.31
C SER A 43 -18.14 -6.07 0.88
N LYS A 44 -18.87 -6.77 0.00
CA LYS A 44 -18.51 -6.91 -1.41
C LYS A 44 -18.52 -5.58 -2.15
N ALA A 45 -19.57 -4.78 -1.99
CA ALA A 45 -19.69 -3.48 -2.63
C ALA A 45 -18.56 -2.52 -2.20
N LEU A 46 -18.16 -2.55 -0.91
CA LEU A 46 -16.98 -1.81 -0.46
C LEU A 46 -15.67 -2.32 -1.06
N SER A 47 -15.50 -3.64 -1.15
CA SER A 47 -14.30 -4.25 -1.74
C SER A 47 -14.16 -3.93 -3.24
N ASP A 48 -15.27 -4.00 -3.98
CA ASP A 48 -15.31 -3.64 -5.41
C ASP A 48 -15.04 -2.14 -5.58
N ARG A 49 -15.63 -1.28 -4.73
CA ARG A 49 -15.36 0.17 -4.73
C ARG A 49 -13.90 0.48 -4.43
N TRP A 50 -13.30 -0.17 -3.45
CA TRP A 50 -11.87 -0.04 -3.12
C TRP A 50 -10.99 -0.38 -4.32
N SER A 51 -11.29 -1.50 -4.99
CA SER A 51 -10.55 -1.95 -6.16
C SER A 51 -10.62 -0.95 -7.31
N THR A 52 -11.79 -0.37 -7.56
CA THR A 52 -11.98 0.68 -8.57
C THR A 52 -11.22 1.95 -8.21
N LEU A 53 -11.27 2.37 -6.94
CA LEU A 53 -10.56 3.57 -6.48
C LEU A 53 -9.03 3.43 -6.58
N LYS A 54 -8.47 2.27 -6.22
CA LYS A 54 -7.03 2.00 -6.39
C LYS A 54 -6.60 2.16 -7.85
N LYS A 55 -7.38 1.61 -8.79
CA LYS A 55 -7.10 1.70 -10.23
C LYS A 55 -7.20 3.14 -10.74
N ALA A 56 -8.28 3.84 -10.37
CA ALA A 56 -8.47 5.23 -10.77
C ALA A 56 -7.35 6.15 -10.24
N PHE A 57 -6.93 5.93 -8.99
CA PHE A 57 -5.82 6.67 -8.38
C PHE A 57 -4.48 6.39 -9.08
N ALA A 58 -4.20 5.13 -9.42
CA ALA A 58 -3.00 4.79 -10.18
C ALA A 58 -2.97 5.46 -11.57
N VAL A 59 -4.11 5.51 -12.26
CA VAL A 59 -4.23 6.20 -13.56
C VAL A 59 -4.02 7.71 -13.42
N LYS A 60 -4.63 8.34 -12.41
CA LYS A 60 -4.45 9.78 -12.15
C LYS A 60 -3.00 10.11 -11.80
N ASN A 61 -2.38 9.35 -10.91
CA ASN A 61 -0.96 9.55 -10.56
C ASN A 61 -0.04 9.39 -11.77
N ALA A 62 -0.29 8.41 -12.65
CA ALA A 62 0.52 8.22 -13.86
C ALA A 62 0.31 9.37 -14.86
N ALA A 63 -0.91 9.90 -14.98
CA ALA A 63 -1.20 11.06 -15.81
C ALA A 63 -0.53 12.33 -15.24
N ASP A 64 -0.56 12.53 -13.92
CA ASP A 64 0.09 13.65 -13.26
C ASP A 64 1.62 13.58 -13.34
N GLU A 65 2.22 12.39 -13.29
CA GLU A 65 3.66 12.18 -13.57
C GLU A 65 4.04 12.63 -14.99
N SER A 66 3.11 12.55 -15.94
CA SER A 66 3.33 12.96 -17.34
C SER A 66 2.94 14.41 -17.65
N ALA A 67 2.16 15.05 -16.78
CA ALA A 67 1.64 16.40 -16.97
C ALA A 67 2.44 17.43 -16.16
N THR A 68 3.49 17.96 -16.77
CA THR A 68 4.25 19.08 -16.19
C THR A 68 3.40 20.35 -16.21
N GLY A 69 2.86 20.76 -15.06
CA GLY A 69 2.38 22.14 -14.84
C GLY A 69 0.91 22.36 -14.46
N THR A 70 0.11 21.33 -14.20
CA THR A 70 -1.23 21.50 -13.62
C THR A 70 -1.24 20.93 -12.21
N GLU A 71 -1.49 21.75 -11.18
CA GLU A 71 -1.70 21.22 -9.82
C GLU A 71 -2.99 20.39 -9.80
N PRO A 72 -2.93 19.08 -9.52
CA PRO A 72 -4.14 18.27 -9.42
C PRO A 72 -4.91 18.70 -8.17
N SER A 73 -6.14 19.18 -8.34
CA SER A 73 -7.06 19.44 -7.22
C SER A 73 -7.47 18.11 -6.60
N TRP A 74 -6.85 17.73 -5.48
CA TRP A 74 -7.21 16.49 -4.79
C TRP A 74 -8.56 16.65 -4.11
N THR A 75 -9.47 15.73 -4.39
CA THR A 75 -10.69 15.60 -3.60
C THR A 75 -10.37 15.03 -2.22
N PRO A 76 -11.21 15.25 -1.19
CA PRO A 76 -10.98 14.68 0.14
C PRO A 76 -10.81 13.16 0.15
N THR A 77 -11.47 12.45 -0.78
CA THR A 77 -11.32 10.99 -0.90
C THR A 77 -9.93 10.62 -1.46
N GLU A 78 -9.42 11.40 -2.40
CA GLU A 78 -8.09 11.17 -2.98
C GLU A 78 -6.98 11.46 -1.99
N MET A 79 -7.13 12.48 -1.13
CA MET A 79 -6.18 12.72 -0.04
C MET A 79 -6.01 11.50 0.87
N VAL A 80 -7.08 10.76 1.14
CA VAL A 80 -6.99 9.53 1.96
C VAL A 80 -6.36 8.37 1.17
N LEU A 81 -6.55 8.34 -0.15
CA LEU A 81 -5.95 7.33 -1.04
C LEU A 81 -4.43 7.51 -1.18
N ILE A 82 -3.91 8.73 -1.03
CA ILE A 82 -2.47 9.03 -1.05
C ILE A 82 -1.71 8.14 -0.06
N ASP A 83 -2.22 7.96 1.17
CA ASP A 83 -1.59 7.08 2.16
C ASP A 83 -2.02 5.61 1.99
N ALA A 84 -3.33 5.40 1.78
CA ALA A 84 -3.93 4.08 1.89
C ALA A 84 -3.55 3.16 0.72
N VAL A 85 -3.31 3.71 -0.47
CA VAL A 85 -2.93 2.90 -1.65
C VAL A 85 -1.49 2.39 -1.54
N PRO A 86 -0.47 3.23 -1.24
CA PRO A 86 0.89 2.74 -0.99
C PRO A 86 0.97 1.76 0.18
N GLU A 87 0.25 2.00 1.28
CA GLU A 87 0.21 1.09 2.43
C GLU A 87 -0.34 -0.29 2.04
N ALA A 88 -1.44 -0.31 1.28
CA ALA A 88 -2.03 -1.55 0.76
C ALA A 88 -1.10 -2.28 -0.20
N GLN A 89 -0.36 -1.55 -1.04
CA GLN A 89 0.58 -2.14 -1.99
C GLN A 89 1.79 -2.73 -1.29
N ALA A 90 2.39 -2.00 -0.35
CA ALA A 90 3.52 -2.49 0.46
C ALA A 90 3.13 -3.76 1.23
N HIS A 91 1.94 -3.80 1.82
CA HIS A 91 1.43 -5.00 2.49
C HIS A 91 1.27 -6.18 1.52
N ALA A 92 0.71 -5.95 0.33
CA ALA A 92 0.55 -7.00 -0.68
C ALA A 92 1.90 -7.54 -1.17
N ASP A 93 2.90 -6.67 -1.35
CA ASP A 93 4.25 -7.06 -1.77
C ASP A 93 4.97 -7.88 -0.69
N LEU A 94 4.81 -7.50 0.59
CA LEU A 94 5.34 -8.26 1.73
C LEU A 94 4.69 -9.65 1.84
N GLU A 95 3.37 -9.74 1.71
CA GLU A 95 2.68 -11.04 1.73
C GLU A 95 3.10 -11.93 0.55
N LYS A 96 3.25 -11.34 -0.64
CA LYS A 96 3.72 -12.06 -1.82
C LYS A 96 5.13 -12.60 -1.59
N ALA A 97 6.06 -11.77 -1.11
CA ALA A 97 7.43 -12.19 -0.80
C ALA A 97 7.45 -13.34 0.21
N SER A 98 6.67 -13.24 1.28
CA SER A 98 6.55 -14.31 2.29
C SER A 98 6.03 -15.61 1.69
N ARG A 99 5.03 -15.55 0.81
CA ARG A 99 4.51 -16.74 0.11
C ARG A 99 5.53 -17.33 -0.86
N ASP A 100 6.23 -16.49 -1.60
CA ASP A 100 7.27 -16.93 -2.54
C ASP A 100 8.43 -17.64 -1.81
N GLU A 101 8.73 -17.26 -0.56
CA GLU A 101 9.67 -18.00 0.27
C GLU A 101 9.15 -19.37 0.70
N VAL A 102 7.86 -19.45 1.07
CA VAL A 102 7.22 -20.71 1.46
C VAL A 102 7.17 -21.67 0.27
N THR A 103 6.78 -21.21 -0.92
CA THR A 103 6.75 -22.03 -2.13
C THR A 103 8.15 -22.52 -2.49
N LYS A 104 9.17 -21.65 -2.43
CA LYS A 104 10.57 -22.07 -2.64
C LYS A 104 11.03 -23.14 -1.64
N LYS A 105 10.61 -23.06 -0.37
CA LYS A 105 10.92 -24.08 0.63
C LYS A 105 10.21 -25.41 0.32
N GLU A 106 8.95 -25.35 -0.09
CA GLU A 106 8.17 -26.53 -0.49
C GLU A 106 8.78 -27.21 -1.74
N GLU A 107 9.10 -26.44 -2.78
CA GLU A 107 9.77 -26.94 -3.99
C GLU A 107 11.08 -27.66 -3.67
N ARG A 108 11.88 -27.11 -2.74
CA ARG A 108 13.13 -27.75 -2.27
C ARG A 108 12.85 -29.08 -1.57
N LEU A 109 11.83 -29.15 -0.72
CA LEU A 109 11.44 -30.39 -0.04
C LEU A 109 10.93 -31.43 -1.02
N VAL A 110 10.13 -31.03 -2.02
CA VAL A 110 9.65 -31.90 -3.09
C VAL A 110 10.82 -32.46 -3.89
N ALA A 111 11.76 -31.60 -4.33
CA ALA A 111 12.95 -32.01 -5.07
C ALA A 111 13.85 -32.97 -4.25
N GLN A 112 14.02 -32.69 -2.96
CA GLN A 112 14.76 -33.59 -2.06
C GLN A 112 14.05 -34.95 -1.91
N GLY A 113 12.72 -34.95 -1.75
CA GLY A 113 11.92 -36.17 -1.69
C GLY A 113 12.00 -36.99 -2.98
N GLU A 114 11.97 -36.34 -4.14
CA GLU A 114 12.16 -36.97 -5.44
C GLU A 114 13.56 -37.58 -5.61
N ALA A 115 14.61 -36.88 -5.16
CA ALA A 115 15.97 -37.41 -5.18
C ALA A 115 16.10 -38.66 -4.31
N ILE A 116 15.48 -38.67 -3.11
CA ILE A 116 15.46 -39.85 -2.23
C ILE A 116 14.71 -41.00 -2.90
N ARG A 117 13.53 -40.75 -3.50
CA ARG A 117 12.77 -41.76 -4.25
C ARG A 117 13.60 -42.34 -5.39
N ARG A 118 14.28 -41.50 -6.18
CA ARG A 118 15.14 -41.93 -7.28
C ARG A 118 16.29 -42.82 -6.80
N MET A 119 17.01 -42.39 -5.75
CA MET A 119 18.10 -43.19 -5.17
C MET A 119 17.62 -44.52 -4.60
N ALA A 120 16.46 -44.57 -3.96
CA ALA A 120 15.88 -45.80 -3.45
C ALA A 120 15.49 -46.78 -4.58
N MET A 121 14.95 -46.26 -5.67
CA MET A 121 14.60 -47.06 -6.86
C MET A 121 15.86 -47.59 -7.58
N GLU A 122 16.92 -46.79 -7.70
CA GLU A 122 18.21 -47.26 -8.24
C GLU A 122 18.83 -48.38 -7.39
N ARG A 123 18.78 -48.26 -6.05
CA ARG A 123 19.25 -49.32 -5.14
C ARG A 123 18.44 -50.62 -5.29
N ARG A 124 17.12 -50.53 -5.50
CA ARG A 124 16.27 -51.69 -5.77
C ARG A 124 16.51 -52.29 -7.16
N GLY A 125 16.75 -51.47 -8.18
CA GLY A 125 17.14 -51.93 -9.51
C GLY A 125 18.49 -52.66 -9.53
N GLY A 126 19.44 -52.23 -8.69
CA GLY A 126 20.73 -52.90 -8.50
C GLY A 126 20.62 -54.29 -7.83
N LEU A 127 19.57 -54.54 -7.04
CA LEU A 127 19.35 -55.84 -6.37
C LEU A 127 18.73 -56.91 -7.29
N MET A 128 18.14 -56.52 -8.42
CA MET A 128 17.70 -57.46 -9.47
C MET A 128 18.82 -57.90 -10.42
N ARG A 129 20.05 -57.42 -10.19
CA ARG A 129 21.24 -57.81 -10.95
C ARG A 129 22.31 -58.34 -9.98
N GLY A 130 22.13 -59.56 -9.49
CA GLY A 130 23.18 -60.31 -8.78
C GLY A 130 23.40 -61.69 -9.40
N PRO A 131 24.48 -62.41 -9.09
CA PRO A 131 25.88 -61.99 -8.94
C PRO A 131 26.81 -62.82 -9.86
N VAL A 132 27.95 -62.28 -10.29
CA VAL A 132 29.09 -63.11 -10.73
C VAL A 132 30.33 -62.63 -9.97
N ALA A 133 30.96 -63.56 -9.26
CA ALA A 133 32.05 -63.34 -8.33
C ALA A 133 33.34 -62.82 -9.01
N ALA A 134 34.06 -61.91 -8.33
CA ALA A 134 35.50 -62.03 -8.03
C ALA A 134 36.02 -60.78 -7.29
N PRO A 135 37.01 -60.93 -6.38
CA PRO A 135 37.49 -59.87 -5.49
C PRO A 135 38.63 -59.08 -6.14
N GLY A 136 38.60 -57.75 -6.05
CA GLY A 136 39.70 -56.92 -6.52
C GLY A 136 39.39 -55.45 -6.33
N GLY A 137 40.04 -54.83 -5.35
CA GLY A 137 39.76 -53.46 -4.93
C GLY A 137 40.03 -52.40 -6.01
N SER A 138 39.32 -51.28 -5.90
CA SER A 138 39.89 -49.95 -6.12
C SER A 138 38.91 -48.89 -5.64
N ARG A 139 39.17 -48.32 -4.45
CA ARG A 139 38.51 -47.09 -3.97
C ARG A 139 39.01 -45.94 -4.83
N THR A 140 38.20 -45.48 -5.78
CA THR A 140 38.44 -44.18 -6.44
C THR A 140 37.40 -43.17 -5.94
N THR A 141 37.78 -42.43 -4.90
CA THR A 141 37.10 -41.21 -4.46
C THR A 141 37.32 -40.12 -5.50
N ARG A 142 36.45 -40.05 -6.51
CA ARG A 142 36.47 -38.98 -7.51
C ARG A 142 35.73 -37.76 -6.94
N HIS A 143 36.48 -36.87 -6.30
CA HIS A 143 36.00 -35.54 -5.90
C HIS A 143 35.52 -34.79 -7.15
N ARG A 144 34.22 -34.58 -7.26
CA ARG A 144 33.62 -33.72 -8.30
C ARG A 144 33.72 -32.27 -7.79
N LYS A 145 34.71 -31.51 -8.28
CA LYS A 145 34.71 -30.05 -8.12
C LYS A 145 33.44 -29.51 -8.81
N ARG A 146 32.50 -29.02 -8.01
CA ARG A 146 31.44 -28.14 -8.51
C ARG A 146 32.12 -26.81 -8.81
N ALA A 147 32.23 -26.46 -10.09
CA ALA A 147 32.50 -25.08 -10.46
C ALA A 147 31.29 -24.26 -10.03
N PHE A 148 31.44 -23.51 -8.94
CA PHE A 148 30.60 -22.35 -8.68
C PHE A 148 31.01 -21.34 -9.73
N VAL A 149 30.19 -21.19 -10.78
CA VAL A 149 30.31 -20.04 -11.66
C VAL A 149 29.80 -18.87 -10.83
N ASP A 150 30.66 -17.88 -10.71
CA ASP A 150 30.50 -16.68 -9.92
C ASP A 150 29.34 -15.86 -10.51
N ASP A 151 28.19 -15.87 -9.82
CA ASP A 151 27.00 -15.09 -10.14
C ASP A 151 26.96 -13.81 -9.28
N GLU A 152 28.09 -13.42 -8.67
CA GLU A 152 28.19 -12.23 -7.80
C GLU A 152 27.89 -10.91 -8.54
N ASP A 153 28.23 -10.83 -9.84
CA ASP A 153 27.93 -9.66 -10.69
C ASP A 153 26.42 -9.41 -10.89
N ASN A 154 25.59 -10.46 -10.74
CA ASN A 154 24.14 -10.33 -10.88
C ASN A 154 23.48 -9.88 -9.56
N VAL A 155 24.01 -10.28 -8.41
CA VAL A 155 23.44 -9.92 -7.10
C VAL A 155 23.63 -8.43 -6.81
N VAL A 156 24.81 -7.88 -7.11
CA VAL A 156 25.09 -6.44 -6.95
C VAL A 156 24.16 -5.61 -7.84
N GLY A 157 24.01 -5.98 -9.12
CA GLY A 157 23.09 -5.28 -10.03
C GLY A 157 21.61 -5.43 -9.65
N ILE A 158 21.20 -6.53 -9.00
CA ILE A 158 19.84 -6.69 -8.46
C ILE A 158 19.65 -5.80 -7.23
N LEU A 159 20.64 -5.72 -6.34
CA LEU A 159 20.60 -4.87 -5.15
C LEU A 159 20.49 -3.40 -5.54
N GLU A 160 21.35 -2.91 -6.45
CA GLU A 160 21.29 -1.52 -6.92
C GLU A 160 19.95 -1.18 -7.58
N ARG A 161 19.37 -2.10 -8.35
CA ARG A 161 18.04 -1.91 -8.95
C ARG A 161 16.93 -1.96 -7.91
N SER A 162 17.09 -2.74 -6.84
CA SER A 162 16.17 -2.75 -5.70
C SER A 162 16.25 -1.44 -4.92
N GLU A 163 17.46 -0.97 -4.64
CA GLU A 163 17.73 0.27 -3.93
C GLU A 163 17.24 1.49 -4.73
N LYS A 164 17.48 1.54 -6.05
CA LYS A 164 16.90 2.57 -6.92
C LYS A 164 15.38 2.56 -6.93
N ARG A 165 14.74 1.38 -6.94
CA ARG A 165 13.28 1.27 -6.85
C ARG A 165 12.76 1.73 -5.49
N GLN A 166 13.48 1.42 -4.41
CA GLN A 166 13.13 1.83 -3.05
C GLN A 166 13.32 3.34 -2.87
N ALA A 167 14.40 3.92 -3.38
CA ALA A 167 14.66 5.36 -3.37
C ALA A 167 13.60 6.12 -4.18
N ALA A 168 13.27 5.67 -5.39
CA ALA A 168 12.20 6.26 -6.19
C ALA A 168 10.83 6.16 -5.50
N GLN A 169 10.57 5.07 -4.78
CA GLN A 169 9.35 4.93 -3.99
C GLN A 169 9.34 5.86 -2.77
N ALA A 170 10.47 6.02 -2.08
CA ALA A 170 10.61 6.94 -0.95
C ALA A 170 10.48 8.40 -1.39
N GLU A 171 11.08 8.76 -2.53
CA GLU A 171 10.95 10.08 -3.13
C GLU A 171 9.48 10.37 -3.51
N ARG A 172 8.80 9.40 -4.13
CA ARG A 172 7.35 9.51 -4.41
C ARG A 172 6.54 9.71 -3.13
N GLN A 173 6.86 9.01 -2.05
CA GLN A 173 6.18 9.20 -0.77
C GLN A 173 6.45 10.58 -0.17
N MET A 174 7.69 11.07 -0.25
CA MET A 174 8.01 12.43 0.20
C MET A 174 7.26 13.49 -0.60
N GLN A 175 7.23 13.40 -1.94
CA GLN A 175 6.51 14.34 -2.78
C GLN A 175 5.00 14.35 -2.48
N LEU A 176 4.42 13.18 -2.20
CA LEU A 176 3.02 13.08 -1.78
C LEU A 176 2.79 13.70 -0.39
N ALA A 177 3.72 13.52 0.54
CA ALA A 177 3.66 14.11 1.88
C ALA A 177 3.82 15.63 1.86
N GLU A 178 4.75 16.16 1.07
CA GLU A 178 4.92 17.61 0.87
C GLU A 178 3.65 18.23 0.28
N ARG A 179 3.13 17.65 -0.80
CA ARG A 179 1.87 18.11 -1.40
C ARG A 179 0.74 18.13 -0.38
N ARG A 180 0.64 17.12 0.49
CA ARG A 180 -0.36 17.10 1.56
C ARG A 180 -0.20 18.27 2.53
N LEU A 181 1.03 18.57 2.96
CA LEU A 181 1.31 19.70 3.85
C LEU A 181 0.95 21.04 3.21
N ASP A 182 1.20 21.20 1.91
CA ASP A 182 0.81 22.40 1.17
C ASP A 182 -0.72 22.58 1.13
N TYR A 183 -1.46 21.49 0.94
CA TYR A 183 -2.92 21.51 1.01
C TYR A 183 -3.44 21.87 2.40
N GLU A 184 -2.88 21.27 3.45
CA GLU A 184 -3.24 21.59 4.83
C GLU A 184 -2.94 23.07 5.15
N ARG A 185 -1.77 23.57 4.73
CA ARG A 185 -1.39 24.98 4.88
C ARG A 185 -2.37 25.92 4.18
N LYS A 186 -2.71 25.67 2.90
CA LYS A 186 -3.69 26.47 2.15
C LYS A 186 -5.05 26.50 2.86
N MET A 187 -5.50 25.38 3.42
CA MET A 187 -6.75 25.32 4.19
C MET A 187 -6.70 26.20 5.45
N TYR A 188 -5.58 26.20 6.18
CA TYR A 188 -5.42 27.08 7.35
C TYR A 188 -5.38 28.55 6.96
N GLU A 189 -4.72 28.89 5.86
CA GLU A 189 -4.67 30.26 5.33
C GLU A 189 -6.07 30.75 4.91
N ASP A 190 -6.84 29.91 4.21
CA ASP A 190 -8.22 30.23 3.82
C ASP A 190 -9.15 30.41 5.04
N GLU A 191 -9.01 29.54 6.03
CA GLU A 191 -9.77 29.61 7.30
C GLU A 191 -9.40 30.89 8.08
N ALA A 192 -8.12 31.25 8.13
CA ALA A 192 -7.66 32.49 8.75
C ALA A 192 -8.23 33.72 8.02
N ALA A 193 -8.17 33.74 6.69
CA ALA A 193 -8.73 34.83 5.90
C ALA A 193 -10.26 34.98 6.07
N ARG A 194 -10.99 33.89 6.34
CA ARG A 194 -12.42 33.95 6.68
C ARG A 194 -12.64 34.59 8.06
N ARG A 195 -11.80 34.28 9.04
CA ARG A 195 -11.88 34.87 10.39
C ARG A 195 -11.57 36.36 10.34
N ASP A 196 -10.53 36.76 9.63
CA ASP A 196 -10.15 38.17 9.49
C ASP A 196 -11.30 38.99 8.88
N ARG A 197 -11.92 38.48 7.79
CA ARG A 197 -13.09 39.12 7.18
C ARG A 197 -14.28 39.22 8.13
N ALA A 198 -14.52 38.19 8.95
CA ALA A 198 -15.60 38.21 9.94
C ALA A 198 -15.33 39.22 11.05
N GLU A 199 -14.07 39.34 11.50
CA GLU A 199 -13.68 40.33 12.50
C GLU A 199 -13.77 41.77 11.96
N GLU A 200 -13.36 42.00 10.70
CA GLU A 200 -13.51 43.30 10.06
C GLU A 200 -14.97 43.73 9.97
N ALA A 201 -15.86 42.84 9.54
CA ALA A 201 -17.29 43.10 9.50
C ALA A 201 -17.85 43.46 10.90
N GLN A 202 -17.45 42.74 11.95
CA GLN A 202 -17.85 43.08 13.31
C GLN A 202 -17.31 44.44 13.78
N ARG A 203 -16.07 44.80 13.39
CA ARG A 203 -15.49 46.11 13.73
C ARG A 203 -16.25 47.23 13.03
N GLU A 204 -16.63 47.05 11.77
CA GLU A 204 -17.46 48.03 11.04
C GLU A 204 -18.85 48.17 11.66
N GLU A 205 -19.50 47.07 12.03
CA GLU A 205 -20.80 47.11 12.70
C GLU A 205 -20.73 47.88 14.03
N ARG A 206 -19.69 47.63 14.85
CA ARG A 206 -19.46 48.38 16.09
C ARG A 206 -19.22 49.86 15.85
N LYS A 207 -18.48 50.22 14.80
CA LYS A 207 -18.28 51.63 14.41
C LYS A 207 -19.60 52.28 14.01
N ALA A 208 -20.40 51.62 13.16
CA ALA A 208 -21.71 52.12 12.75
C ALA A 208 -22.67 52.31 13.94
N GLN A 209 -22.67 51.37 14.90
CA GLN A 209 -23.44 51.51 16.14
C GLN A 209 -23.00 52.71 16.99
N GLN A 210 -21.69 52.95 17.10
CA GLN A 210 -21.15 54.12 17.80
C GLN A 210 -21.54 55.44 17.11
N GLU A 211 -21.45 55.50 15.78
CA GLU A 211 -21.85 56.69 15.01
C GLU A 211 -23.35 57.00 15.20
N LEU A 212 -24.21 55.98 15.16
CA LEU A 212 -25.64 56.13 15.45
C LEU A 212 -25.90 56.68 16.85
N LEU A 213 -25.17 56.19 17.86
CA LEU A 213 -25.25 56.71 19.23
C LEU A 213 -24.85 58.19 19.32
N VAL A 214 -23.77 58.58 18.63
CA VAL A 214 -23.32 59.98 18.59
C VAL A 214 -24.37 60.88 17.90
N VAL A 215 -24.97 60.43 16.80
CA VAL A 215 -26.03 61.16 16.11
C VAL A 215 -27.27 61.33 17.00
N LEU A 216 -27.68 60.27 17.70
CA LEU A 216 -28.79 60.31 18.65
C LEU A 216 -28.54 61.29 19.81
N ALA A 217 -27.34 61.26 20.38
CA ALA A 217 -26.95 62.17 21.46
C ALA A 217 -26.99 63.64 21.04
N ARG A 218 -26.58 63.97 19.81
CA ARG A 218 -26.67 65.33 19.24
C ARG A 218 -28.10 65.81 18.98
N LYS A 219 -29.06 64.89 18.87
CA LYS A 219 -30.46 65.22 18.56
C LYS A 219 -31.30 65.44 19.83
N LEU A 220 -30.79 65.03 20.98
CA LEU A 220 -31.45 65.08 22.29
C LEU A 220 -30.90 66.17 23.23
N GLY A 221 -29.74 66.76 22.90
CA GLY A 221 -29.21 67.95 23.54
C GLY A 221 -29.45 69.19 22.70
#